data_AF-A0A963DPK3-F1
#
_entry.id   AF-A0A963DPK3-F1
#
_cell.length_a   1.000
_cell.length_b   1.000
_cell.length_c   1.000
_cell.angle_alpha   90.00
_cell.angle_beta   90.00
_cell.angle_gamma   90.00
#
_symmetry.space_group_name_H-M   'P 1'
#
loop_
_entity.id
_entity.type
_entity.pdbx_description
1 polymer ?
#
loop_
_entity_poly.entity_id
_entity_poly.type
_entity_poly.pdbx_seq_one_letter_code
_entity_poly.pdbx_strand_id
1 'polypeptide(L)'
;MPSFSTQSALWQAALLFLGLYLTPAMASPDSIAVPSPATETSSRKTHLLDDFEDLSGWSIVTSPGARLEIAQDDGLDGRRAMRLDFEFVEGASFVMARKIFRLPLPENFVFRYAMRGVAPRSDAEFKIVDSRQNVWWFKQRDHAFSSDWQPVAVRKRHLQRAWGPGGPLEEVAVIEFALSANELGKGSIWIDDLTFEEREPLHTYTLNPTVRASTSTEGHPPAAVLNTDPA
;
A
#
# COMPACT_ATOMS: atom_id res chain seq x y z
N MET A 1 -46.28 -64.82 -39.26
CA MET A 1 -47.00 -65.09 -37.99
C MET A 1 -46.70 -63.95 -37.04
N PRO A 2 -47.73 -63.48 -36.34
CA PRO A 2 -48.18 -62.09 -36.43
C PRO A 2 -47.83 -61.36 -35.11
N SER A 3 -48.19 -60.12 -34.81
CA SER A 3 -49.39 -59.34 -35.12
C SER A 3 -49.12 -57.95 -34.56
N PHE A 4 -49.28 -56.89 -35.36
CA PHE A 4 -50.34 -55.86 -35.23
C PHE A 4 -50.39 -55.18 -33.85
N SER A 5 -50.43 -53.85 -33.74
CA SER A 5 -51.57 -52.99 -34.10
C SER A 5 -51.47 -51.78 -33.14
N THR A 6 -51.92 -50.54 -33.38
CA THR A 6 -52.59 -49.89 -34.50
C THR A 6 -52.59 -48.37 -34.23
N GLN A 7 -52.82 -47.64 -35.33
CA GLN A 7 -53.59 -46.38 -35.42
C GLN A 7 -52.95 -45.11 -34.84
N SER A 8 -52.99 -43.95 -35.50
CA SER A 8 -53.75 -43.47 -36.68
C SER A 8 -53.09 -42.13 -37.08
N ALA A 9 -52.76 -41.84 -38.35
CA ALA A 9 -53.69 -41.44 -39.40
C ALA A 9 -54.51 -40.19 -38.98
N LEU A 10 -54.63 -39.08 -39.71
CA LEU A 10 -54.46 -38.83 -41.13
C LEU A 10 -54.92 -37.36 -41.44
N TRP A 11 -54.48 -36.81 -42.58
CA TRP A 11 -55.11 -35.79 -43.46
C TRP A 11 -55.19 -34.28 -43.11
N GLN A 12 -54.68 -33.50 -44.09
CA GLN A 12 -55.28 -32.33 -44.76
C GLN A 12 -55.43 -31.03 -43.94
N ALA A 13 -55.34 -29.82 -44.49
CA ALA A 13 -55.12 -29.30 -45.84
C ALA A 13 -54.62 -27.85 -45.70
N ALA A 14 -54.13 -27.33 -46.82
CA ALA A 14 -53.75 -25.94 -47.06
C ALA A 14 -54.77 -24.90 -46.58
N LEU A 15 -54.28 -23.71 -46.22
CA LEU A 15 -54.86 -22.43 -46.66
C LEU A 15 -53.86 -21.29 -46.42
N LEU A 16 -53.48 -20.64 -47.52
CA LEU A 16 -52.82 -19.35 -47.58
C LEU A 16 -53.69 -18.28 -46.94
N PHE A 17 -53.15 -17.51 -46.01
CA PHE A 17 -53.60 -16.13 -45.77
C PHE A 17 -52.40 -15.22 -45.63
N LEU A 18 -52.25 -14.37 -46.64
CA LEU A 18 -51.38 -13.21 -46.72
C LEU A 18 -51.86 -12.18 -45.69
N GLY A 19 -51.05 -11.94 -44.66
CA GLY A 19 -51.27 -10.91 -43.65
C GLY A 19 -50.03 -10.06 -43.48
N LEU A 20 -49.92 -9.03 -44.32
CA LEU A 20 -48.94 -7.97 -44.20
C LEU A 20 -49.24 -7.16 -42.93
N TYR A 21 -48.48 -7.38 -41.85
CA TYR A 21 -48.43 -6.45 -40.73
C TYR A 21 -47.05 -5.81 -40.68
N LEU A 22 -47.03 -4.55 -41.14
CA LEU A 22 -45.95 -3.59 -40.91
C LEU A 22 -45.91 -3.31 -39.40
N THR A 23 -44.97 -3.91 -38.68
CA THR A 23 -44.63 -3.48 -37.32
C THR A 23 -43.60 -2.35 -37.42
N PRO A 24 -43.89 -1.14 -36.91
CA PRO A 24 -42.83 -0.17 -36.70
C PRO A 24 -41.94 -0.70 -35.58
N ALA A 25 -40.69 -1.04 -35.90
CA ALA A 25 -39.66 -1.25 -34.90
C ALA A 25 -39.47 0.08 -34.17
N MET A 26 -39.99 0.17 -32.93
CA MET A 26 -39.63 1.23 -32.00
C MET A 26 -38.12 1.21 -31.82
N ALA A 27 -37.48 2.29 -32.28
CA ALA A 27 -36.11 2.60 -31.95
C ALA A 27 -35.93 2.54 -30.43
N SER A 28 -34.99 1.71 -29.97
CA SER A 28 -34.51 1.77 -28.60
C SER A 28 -33.99 3.19 -28.34
N PRO A 29 -34.48 3.90 -27.31
CA PRO A 29 -33.88 5.16 -26.95
C PRO A 29 -32.44 4.91 -26.47
N ASP A 30 -31.53 5.63 -27.11
CA ASP A 30 -30.12 5.84 -26.81
C ASP A 30 -29.60 5.16 -25.54
N SER A 31 -28.70 4.19 -25.73
CA SER A 31 -27.66 3.93 -24.73
C SER A 31 -26.84 5.19 -24.58
N ILE A 32 -27.20 6.02 -23.59
CA ILE A 32 -26.31 7.05 -23.07
C ILE A 32 -25.15 6.29 -22.44
N ALA A 33 -24.06 6.16 -23.20
CA ALA A 33 -22.78 5.77 -22.67
C ALA A 33 -22.44 6.78 -21.57
N VAL A 34 -22.51 6.35 -20.31
CA VAL A 34 -21.98 7.12 -19.19
C VAL A 34 -20.50 7.33 -19.52
N PRO A 35 -20.03 8.58 -19.72
CA PRO A 35 -18.60 8.80 -19.88
C PRO A 35 -17.95 8.33 -18.59
N SER A 36 -17.20 7.24 -18.68
CA SER A 36 -16.30 6.82 -17.62
C SER A 36 -15.37 8.01 -17.39
N PRO A 37 -15.33 8.64 -16.19
CA PRO A 37 -14.32 9.64 -15.95
C PRO A 37 -12.99 8.89 -16.04
N ALA A 38 -12.25 9.15 -17.11
CA ALA A 38 -10.88 8.70 -17.24
C ALA A 38 -10.14 9.26 -16.03
N THR A 39 -9.98 8.43 -15.01
CA THR A 39 -9.07 8.70 -13.91
C THR A 39 -7.71 8.67 -14.58
N GLU A 40 -7.12 9.84 -14.80
CA GLU A 40 -5.71 9.95 -15.15
C GLU A 40 -4.97 9.19 -14.05
N THR A 41 -4.59 7.94 -14.37
CA THR A 41 -3.86 7.08 -13.46
C THR A 41 -2.46 7.66 -13.43
N SER A 42 -2.13 8.38 -12.36
CA SER A 42 -0.75 8.81 -12.13
C SER A 42 0.11 7.55 -12.17
N SER A 43 1.11 7.54 -13.04
CA SER A 43 1.92 6.35 -13.27
C SER A 43 2.55 5.95 -11.94
N ARG A 44 2.21 4.75 -11.46
CA ARG A 44 2.70 4.14 -10.21
C ARG A 44 4.18 3.76 -10.31
N LYS A 45 5.03 4.72 -10.65
CA LYS A 45 6.44 4.49 -10.89
C LYS A 45 7.14 4.40 -9.54
N THR A 46 7.67 3.21 -9.25
CA THR A 46 8.56 3.02 -8.11
C THR A 46 9.97 3.48 -8.50
N HIS A 47 10.55 4.30 -7.65
CA HIS A 47 11.92 4.82 -7.74
C HIS A 47 12.77 4.11 -6.69
N LEU A 48 13.86 3.48 -7.11
CA LEU A 48 14.89 3.01 -6.20
C LEU A 48 15.64 4.22 -5.65
N LEU A 49 15.70 4.35 -4.33
CA LEU A 49 16.46 5.40 -3.66
C LEU A 49 17.84 4.90 -3.23
N ASP A 50 17.92 3.68 -2.69
CA ASP A 50 19.16 3.06 -2.26
C ASP A 50 19.00 1.54 -2.28
N ASP A 51 19.88 0.83 -3.00
CA ASP A 51 19.98 -0.63 -2.97
C ASP A 51 21.02 -1.12 -1.95
N PHE A 52 21.74 -0.21 -1.29
CA PHE A 52 22.76 -0.47 -0.27
C PHE A 52 23.98 -1.28 -0.77
N GLU A 53 24.20 -1.30 -2.09
CA GLU A 53 25.43 -1.86 -2.68
C GLU A 53 26.65 -0.95 -2.43
N ASP A 54 26.40 0.35 -2.23
CA ASP A 54 27.39 1.35 -1.80
C ASP A 54 26.87 2.14 -0.60
N LEU A 55 27.55 1.99 0.54
CA LEU A 55 27.18 2.65 1.78
C LEU A 55 27.67 4.10 1.88
N SER A 56 28.29 4.62 0.82
CA SER A 56 28.75 6.01 0.76
C SER A 56 27.60 6.99 1.07
N GLY A 57 27.90 7.94 1.96
CA GLY A 57 26.95 8.96 2.41
C GLY A 57 26.06 8.55 3.60
N TRP A 58 26.08 7.27 4.01
CA TRP A 58 25.53 6.87 5.30
C TRP A 58 26.46 7.31 6.44
N SER A 59 25.87 7.83 7.51
CA SER A 59 26.60 8.29 8.70
C SER A 59 25.87 7.89 9.97
N ILE A 60 26.63 7.82 11.07
CA ILE A 60 26.17 7.34 12.37
C ILE A 60 25.88 8.52 13.29
N VAL A 61 24.77 8.42 14.03
CA VAL A 61 24.46 9.27 15.19
C VAL A 61 24.03 8.38 16.34
N THR A 62 24.60 8.57 17.53
CA THR A 62 24.26 7.77 18.72
C THR A 62 24.05 8.65 19.94
N SER A 63 23.23 8.17 20.88
CA SER A 63 23.20 8.73 22.23
C SER A 63 24.44 8.29 23.03
N PRO A 64 24.79 8.98 24.13
CA PRO A 64 25.73 8.44 25.12
C PRO A 64 25.37 7.00 25.50
N GLY A 65 26.37 6.15 25.73
CA GLY A 65 26.16 4.73 26.08
C GLY A 65 25.71 3.83 24.92
N ALA A 66 25.48 4.36 23.72
CA ALA A 66 25.14 3.56 22.54
C ALA A 66 26.30 3.51 21.54
N ARG A 67 26.50 2.34 20.91
CA ARG A 67 27.45 2.14 19.81
C ARG A 67 26.70 1.65 18.58
N LEU A 68 27.13 2.12 17.41
CA LEU A 68 26.65 1.68 16.12
C LEU A 68 27.82 1.58 15.16
N GLU A 69 27.85 0.52 14.37
CA GLU A 69 28.68 0.35 13.19
C GLU A 69 27.78 0.11 11.98
N ILE A 70 28.17 0.69 10.85
CA ILE A 70 27.53 0.46 9.55
C ILE A 70 28.50 -0.39 8.73
N ALA A 71 28.05 -1.57 8.33
CA ALA A 71 28.80 -2.49 7.50
C ALA A 71 27.94 -2.99 6.33
N GLN A 72 28.58 -3.56 5.31
CA GLN A 72 27.88 -4.19 4.20
C GLN A 72 27.89 -5.70 4.40
N ASP A 73 26.77 -6.37 4.10
CA ASP A 73 26.61 -7.82 4.33
C ASP A 73 25.64 -8.42 3.30
N ASP A 74 25.29 -9.71 3.41
CA ASP A 74 24.38 -10.40 2.50
C ASP A 74 22.95 -9.82 2.56
N GLY A 75 22.49 -9.40 1.39
CA GLY A 75 21.18 -8.79 1.12
C GLY A 75 20.14 -9.75 0.55
N LEU A 76 19.05 -9.18 0.06
CA LEU A 76 18.00 -9.88 -0.68
C LEU A 76 18.54 -10.44 -2.00
N ASP A 77 18.07 -11.61 -2.41
CA ASP A 77 18.36 -12.19 -3.73
C ASP A 77 19.86 -12.30 -4.09
N GLY A 78 20.73 -12.43 -3.08
CA GLY A 78 22.18 -12.54 -3.25
C GLY A 78 22.91 -11.21 -3.53
N ARG A 79 22.21 -10.08 -3.39
CA ARG A 79 22.76 -8.72 -3.39
C ARG A 79 23.40 -8.38 -2.05
N ARG A 80 23.79 -7.12 -1.86
CA ARG A 80 24.33 -6.61 -0.60
C ARG A 80 23.33 -5.70 0.09
N ALA A 81 23.37 -5.70 1.41
CA ALA A 81 22.53 -4.87 2.26
C ALA A 81 23.37 -4.08 3.25
N MET A 82 22.77 -3.02 3.80
CA MET A 82 23.34 -2.31 4.94
C MET A 82 23.05 -3.10 6.22
N ARG A 83 24.10 -3.49 6.93
CA ARG A 83 24.05 -4.04 8.28
C ARG A 83 24.35 -2.95 9.31
N LEU A 84 23.52 -2.88 10.33
CA LEU A 84 23.67 -2.01 11.48
C LEU A 84 23.97 -2.89 12.70
N ASP A 85 25.23 -2.89 13.12
CA ASP A 85 25.67 -3.59 14.34
C ASP A 85 25.61 -2.61 15.51
N PHE A 86 24.74 -2.86 16.48
CA PHE A 86 24.50 -1.95 17.58
C PHE A 86 24.74 -2.59 18.95
N GLU A 87 25.05 -1.74 19.93
CA GLU A 87 25.12 -2.10 21.34
C GLU A 87 24.55 -0.97 22.20
N PHE A 88 23.60 -1.32 23.06
CA PHE A 88 23.03 -0.46 24.09
C PHE A 88 23.55 -0.91 25.46
N VAL A 89 24.33 -0.04 26.14
CA VAL A 89 24.71 -0.22 27.55
C VAL A 89 23.98 0.79 28.43
N GLU A 90 24.26 0.80 29.74
CA GLU A 90 23.64 1.72 30.68
C GLU A 90 23.73 3.18 30.21
N GLY A 91 22.60 3.90 30.23
CA GLY A 91 22.48 5.27 29.76
C GLY A 91 22.22 5.42 28.25
N ALA A 92 22.20 4.33 27.49
CA ALA A 92 21.85 4.34 26.07
C ALA A 92 20.37 4.64 25.83
N SER A 93 20.10 5.42 24.79
CA SER A 93 18.75 5.77 24.34
C SER A 93 18.51 5.41 22.88
N PHE A 94 19.44 5.71 21.96
CA PHE A 94 19.24 5.45 20.54
C PHE A 94 20.54 5.29 19.74
N VAL A 95 20.42 4.60 18.61
CA VAL A 95 21.37 4.61 17.50
C VAL A 95 20.64 4.97 16.21
N MET A 96 21.35 5.55 15.24
CA MET A 96 20.76 6.02 14.00
C MET A 96 21.77 6.01 12.85
N ALA A 97 21.35 5.43 11.72
CA ALA A 97 22.01 5.58 10.43
C ALA A 97 21.25 6.64 9.61
N ARG A 98 21.95 7.61 9.02
CA ARG A 98 21.34 8.71 8.24
C ARG A 98 22.06 8.99 6.93
N LYS A 99 21.31 9.38 5.89
CA LYS A 99 21.83 9.79 4.57
C LYS A 99 20.96 10.90 3.95
N ILE A 100 21.58 11.73 3.11
CA ILE A 100 20.93 12.85 2.39
C ILE A 100 20.31 12.32 1.09
N PHE A 101 19.03 12.63 0.82
CA PHE A 101 18.31 12.18 -0.38
C PHE A 101 17.75 13.29 -1.28
N ARG A 102 17.46 14.49 -0.75
CA ARG A 102 16.87 15.64 -1.50
C ARG A 102 15.75 15.22 -2.46
N LEU A 103 14.63 14.78 -1.90
CA LEU A 103 13.50 14.22 -2.64
C LEU A 103 12.26 15.11 -2.47
N PRO A 104 11.70 15.72 -3.53
CA PRO A 104 10.39 16.35 -3.45
C PRO A 104 9.31 15.30 -3.16
N LEU A 105 8.36 15.63 -2.29
CA LEU A 105 7.26 14.74 -1.92
C LEU A 105 5.96 15.18 -2.63
N PRO A 106 5.28 14.26 -3.33
CA PRO A 106 3.96 14.49 -3.89
C PRO A 106 2.90 14.50 -2.78
N GLU A 107 1.65 14.76 -3.17
CA GLU A 107 0.53 14.82 -2.22
C GLU A 107 0.34 13.51 -1.45
N ASN A 108 0.59 12.36 -2.07
CA ASN A 108 0.56 11.07 -1.40
C ASN A 108 1.67 10.16 -1.93
N PHE A 109 2.26 9.36 -1.04
CA PHE A 109 3.41 8.53 -1.35
C PHE A 109 3.55 7.36 -0.39
N VAL A 110 4.46 6.44 -0.74
CA VAL A 110 4.90 5.36 0.13
C VAL A 110 6.40 5.13 -0.05
N PHE A 111 7.11 5.01 1.07
CA PHE A 111 8.44 4.42 1.11
C PHE A 111 8.32 2.93 1.41
N ARG A 112 9.18 2.11 0.81
CA ARG A 112 9.34 0.71 1.18
C ARG A 112 10.82 0.38 1.35
N TYR A 113 11.08 -0.58 2.22
CA TYR A 113 12.37 -1.21 2.39
C TYR A 113 12.15 -2.60 2.99
N ALA A 114 13.14 -3.47 2.88
CA ALA A 114 13.16 -4.74 3.58
C ALA A 114 14.00 -4.63 4.85
N MET A 115 13.61 -5.34 5.90
CA MET A 115 14.35 -5.41 7.15
C MET A 115 14.36 -6.82 7.71
N ARG A 116 15.51 -7.24 8.24
CA ARG A 116 15.64 -8.43 9.11
C ARG A 116 16.56 -8.09 10.29
N GLY A 117 16.59 -8.93 11.31
CA GLY A 117 17.49 -8.73 12.44
C GLY A 117 17.62 -9.92 13.37
N VAL A 118 18.73 -9.95 14.08
CA VAL A 118 19.01 -10.85 15.20
C VAL A 118 19.46 -9.95 16.35
N ALA A 119 18.49 -9.51 17.15
CA ALA A 119 18.69 -8.43 18.10
C ALA A 119 17.64 -8.47 19.24
N PRO A 120 17.95 -7.86 20.41
CA PRO A 120 16.95 -7.58 21.44
C PRO A 120 15.79 -6.72 20.91
N ARG A 121 14.68 -6.69 21.66
CA ARG A 121 13.53 -5.85 21.29
C ARG A 121 13.91 -4.38 21.40
N SER A 122 13.48 -3.58 20.43
CA SER A 122 13.76 -2.15 20.39
C SER A 122 12.66 -1.44 19.61
N ASP A 123 12.48 -0.15 19.84
CA ASP A 123 11.64 0.64 18.94
C ASP A 123 12.38 0.81 17.61
N ALA A 124 11.77 0.40 16.50
CA ALA A 124 12.30 0.62 15.16
C ALA A 124 11.63 1.86 14.55
N GLU A 125 12.44 2.80 14.07
CA GLU A 125 11.99 4.09 13.61
C GLU A 125 12.52 4.39 12.21
N PHE A 126 11.61 4.74 11.29
CA PHE A 126 11.95 5.38 10.01
C PHE A 126 11.66 6.86 10.12
N LYS A 127 12.65 7.72 9.85
CA LYS A 127 12.51 9.17 9.94
C LYS A 127 12.80 9.82 8.61
N ILE A 128 12.09 10.90 8.35
CA ILE A 128 12.41 11.85 7.31
C ILE A 128 12.56 13.23 7.95
N VAL A 129 13.55 13.97 7.46
CA VAL A 129 13.82 15.34 7.89
C VAL A 129 13.75 16.25 6.68
N ASP A 130 12.97 17.32 6.77
CA ASP A 130 12.95 18.35 5.74
C ASP A 130 14.07 19.40 5.96
N SER A 131 14.29 20.26 4.98
CA SER A 131 15.25 21.36 4.99
C SER A 131 15.00 22.35 6.13
N ARG A 132 13.77 22.46 6.61
CA ARG A 132 13.37 23.30 7.75
C ARG A 132 13.62 22.62 9.10
N GLN A 133 14.21 21.42 9.10
CA GLN A 133 14.47 20.61 10.30
C GLN A 133 13.19 20.13 11.00
N ASN A 134 12.09 19.96 10.27
CA ASN A 134 10.97 19.17 10.77
C ASN A 134 11.30 17.68 10.66
N VAL A 135 11.09 16.96 11.75
CA VAL A 135 11.21 15.50 11.78
C VAL A 135 9.84 14.88 11.78
N TRP A 136 9.65 13.96 10.85
CA TRP A 136 8.49 13.10 10.77
C TRP A 136 8.95 11.66 10.90
N TRP A 137 8.22 10.87 11.68
CA TRP A 137 8.60 9.49 11.98
C TRP A 137 7.46 8.49 11.74
N PHE A 138 7.85 7.29 11.35
CA PHE A 138 7.04 6.10 11.53
C PHE A 138 7.74 5.22 12.56
N LYS A 139 7.04 4.91 13.65
CA LYS A 139 7.61 4.23 14.81
C LYS A 139 6.88 2.91 15.08
N GLN A 140 7.62 1.81 15.03
CA GLN A 140 7.19 0.49 15.44
C GLN A 140 7.71 0.24 16.86
N ARG A 141 6.83 0.42 17.85
CA ARG A 141 7.21 0.25 19.26
C ARG A 141 7.45 -1.21 19.60
N ASP A 142 8.41 -1.44 20.48
CA ASP A 142 8.75 -2.75 21.01
C ASP A 142 8.84 -3.82 19.89
N HIS A 143 9.60 -3.49 18.85
CA HIS A 143 9.66 -4.32 17.65
C HIS A 143 10.47 -5.59 17.92
N ALA A 144 9.90 -6.73 17.53
CA ALA A 144 10.57 -8.01 17.50
C ALA A 144 11.18 -8.21 16.11
N PHE A 145 12.49 -8.28 16.01
CA PHE A 145 13.15 -8.52 14.72
C PHE A 145 13.00 -9.99 14.31
N SER A 146 12.56 -10.20 13.08
CA SER A 146 12.60 -11.52 12.43
C SER A 146 13.97 -11.75 11.83
N SER A 147 14.49 -12.98 11.92
CA SER A 147 15.69 -13.38 11.18
C SER A 147 15.47 -13.39 9.67
N ASP A 148 14.21 -13.55 9.23
CA ASP A 148 13.81 -13.53 7.83
C ASP A 148 13.46 -12.12 7.37
N TRP A 149 13.78 -11.78 6.12
CA TRP A 149 13.44 -10.51 5.51
C TRP A 149 11.93 -10.22 5.55
N GLN A 150 11.58 -9.08 6.14
CA GLN A 150 10.21 -8.57 6.20
C GLN A 150 10.11 -7.26 5.41
N PRO A 151 9.08 -7.10 4.56
CA PRO A 151 8.83 -5.83 3.90
C PRO A 151 8.23 -4.82 4.90
N VAL A 152 8.73 -3.58 4.86
CA VAL A 152 8.17 -2.45 5.61
C VAL A 152 7.63 -1.43 4.63
N ALA A 153 6.41 -0.94 4.88
CA ALA A 153 5.76 0.07 4.05
C ALA A 153 5.36 1.30 4.88
N VAL A 154 6.05 2.42 4.64
CA VAL A 154 5.83 3.69 5.30
C VAL A 154 5.02 4.60 4.39
N ARG A 155 3.70 4.64 4.63
CA ARG A 155 2.76 5.48 3.88
C ARG A 155 2.74 6.89 4.49
N LYS A 156 2.43 7.93 3.71
CA LYS A 156 2.31 9.31 4.22
C LYS A 156 1.51 9.40 5.52
N ARG A 157 0.35 8.74 5.59
CA ARG A 157 -0.52 8.71 6.80
C ARG A 157 0.08 8.02 8.03
N HIS A 158 1.13 7.21 7.88
CA HIS A 158 1.83 6.57 9.00
C HIS A 158 2.85 7.53 9.64
N LEU A 159 3.26 8.57 8.91
CA LEU A 159 4.23 9.54 9.38
C LEU A 159 3.54 10.52 10.34
N GLN A 160 4.06 10.58 11.56
CA GLN A 160 3.65 11.57 12.55
C GLN A 160 4.73 12.62 12.68
N ARG A 161 4.34 13.89 12.84
CA ARG A 161 5.31 14.94 13.16
C ARG A 161 5.84 14.71 14.57
N ALA A 162 7.16 14.57 14.70
CA ALA A 162 7.82 14.42 16.00
C ALA A 162 8.13 15.79 16.60
N TRP A 163 8.95 16.59 15.92
CA TRP A 163 9.37 17.92 16.36
C TRP A 163 9.84 18.78 15.18
N GLY A 164 10.02 20.08 15.43
CA GLY A 164 10.49 21.06 14.44
C GLY A 164 9.55 22.26 14.26
N PRO A 165 9.92 23.23 13.41
CA PRO A 165 9.21 24.51 13.27
C PRO A 165 7.76 24.44 12.75
N GLY A 166 7.32 23.30 12.23
CA GLY A 166 6.01 23.09 11.60
C GLY A 166 5.98 23.45 10.11
N GLY A 167 4.79 23.39 9.51
CA GLY A 167 4.56 23.56 8.08
C GLY A 167 4.21 22.26 7.35
N PRO A 168 3.92 22.35 6.04
CA PRO A 168 3.59 21.18 5.22
C PRO A 168 4.83 20.31 4.98
N LEU A 169 4.60 19.00 4.82
CA LEU A 169 5.63 18.02 4.44
C LEU A 169 5.68 17.92 2.91
N GLU A 170 6.62 18.64 2.30
CA GLU A 170 6.73 18.81 0.84
C GLU A 170 8.02 18.24 0.25
N GLU A 171 9.02 17.93 1.08
CA GLU A 171 10.28 17.33 0.63
C GLU A 171 10.99 16.59 1.77
N VAL A 172 11.94 15.75 1.40
CA VAL A 172 12.87 15.05 2.29
C VAL A 172 14.30 15.45 1.97
N ALA A 173 14.97 16.07 2.94
CA ALA A 173 16.38 16.35 2.88
C ALA A 173 17.21 15.16 3.35
N VAL A 174 16.75 14.46 4.39
CA VAL A 174 17.46 13.35 5.06
C VAL A 174 16.50 12.22 5.37
N ILE A 175 16.96 10.98 5.17
CA ILE A 175 16.30 9.76 5.66
C ILE A 175 17.15 9.15 6.76
N GLU A 176 16.51 8.68 7.83
CA GLU A 176 17.17 8.04 8.96
C GLU A 176 16.48 6.74 9.35
N PHE A 177 17.28 5.70 9.62
CA PHE A 177 16.85 4.48 10.28
C PHE A 177 17.38 4.51 11.70
N ALA A 178 16.50 4.49 12.68
CA ALA A 178 16.86 4.59 14.09
C ALA A 178 16.31 3.40 14.89
N LEU A 179 17.08 3.01 15.90
CA LEU A 179 16.66 2.09 16.95
C LEU A 179 16.70 2.84 18.27
N SER A 180 15.62 2.77 19.05
CA SER A 180 15.61 3.25 20.42
C SER A 180 15.60 2.08 21.40
N ALA A 181 16.44 2.18 22.42
CA ALA A 181 16.68 1.12 23.38
C ALA A 181 15.44 0.88 24.27
N ASN A 182 14.92 -0.34 24.23
CA ASN A 182 13.96 -0.84 25.23
C ASN A 182 14.64 -1.85 26.18
N GLU A 183 15.60 -2.60 25.65
CA GLU A 183 16.43 -3.57 26.36
C GLU A 183 17.91 -3.26 26.11
N LEU A 184 18.76 -3.51 27.10
CA LEU A 184 20.21 -3.45 26.93
C LEU A 184 20.70 -4.68 26.15
N GLY A 185 21.86 -4.54 25.52
CA GLY A 185 22.50 -5.63 24.79
C GLY A 185 22.91 -5.22 23.39
N LYS A 186 23.36 -6.21 22.62
CA LYS A 186 23.86 -6.01 21.27
C LYS A 186 23.06 -6.82 20.27
N GLY A 187 23.02 -6.35 19.03
CA GLY A 187 22.35 -7.04 17.95
C GLY A 187 22.73 -6.46 16.60
N SER A 188 22.24 -7.12 15.56
CA SER A 188 22.43 -6.68 14.19
C SER A 188 21.08 -6.62 13.50
N ILE A 189 20.86 -5.57 12.72
CA ILE A 189 19.73 -5.49 11.78
C ILE A 189 20.27 -5.23 10.39
N TRP A 190 19.54 -5.67 9.37
CA TRP A 190 19.86 -5.45 7.96
C TRP A 190 18.72 -4.72 7.29
N ILE A 191 19.07 -3.82 6.38
CA ILE A 191 18.14 -2.98 5.61
C ILE A 191 18.54 -3.07 4.13
N ASP A 192 17.56 -3.26 3.26
CA ASP A 192 17.75 -3.40 1.82
C ASP A 192 16.57 -2.77 1.04
N ASP A 193 16.79 -2.50 -0.25
CA ASP A 193 15.80 -2.11 -1.26
C ASP A 193 14.92 -0.92 -0.84
N LEU A 194 15.56 0.20 -0.47
CA LEU A 194 14.85 1.43 -0.13
C LEU A 194 14.29 2.05 -1.41
N THR A 195 12.96 2.03 -1.52
CA THR A 195 12.22 2.53 -2.66
C THR A 195 11.19 3.59 -2.26
N PHE A 196 10.82 4.41 -3.24
CA PHE A 196 9.83 5.46 -3.11
C PHE A 196 8.85 5.39 -4.27
N GLU A 197 7.58 5.60 -3.99
CA GLU A 197 6.53 5.54 -4.99
C GLU A 197 5.50 6.64 -4.74
N GLU A 198 5.25 7.45 -5.75
CA GLU A 198 4.12 8.38 -5.77
C GLU A 198 2.81 7.61 -5.80
N ARG A 199 1.82 8.10 -5.07
CA ARG A 199 0.50 7.48 -4.93
C ARG A 199 -0.56 8.50 -5.27
N GLU A 200 -1.69 8.00 -5.78
CA GLU A 200 -2.88 8.82 -5.98
C GLU A 200 -3.23 9.61 -4.72
N PRO A 201 -3.62 10.89 -4.86
CA PRO A 201 -4.11 11.70 -3.76
C PRO A 201 -5.17 10.96 -2.94
N LEU A 202 -5.17 11.19 -1.62
CA LEU A 202 -6.20 10.65 -0.74
C LEU A 202 -7.48 11.43 -0.97
N HIS A 203 -8.36 10.91 -1.81
CA HIS A 203 -9.69 11.47 -1.98
C HIS A 203 -10.59 11.00 -0.84
N THR A 204 -11.29 11.94 -0.19
CA THR A 204 -12.46 11.58 0.63
C THR A 204 -13.42 10.81 -0.27
N TYR A 205 -13.82 9.61 0.14
CA TYR A 205 -14.77 8.82 -0.62
C TYR A 205 -16.12 9.55 -0.65
N THR A 206 -16.41 10.23 -1.77
CA THR A 206 -17.65 11.00 -1.99
C THR A 206 -18.67 10.23 -2.83
N LEU A 207 -18.36 8.97 -3.19
CA LEU A 207 -19.25 8.15 -3.98
C LEU A 207 -20.32 7.52 -3.09
N ASN A 208 -21.58 7.55 -3.54
CA ASN A 208 -22.64 6.77 -2.91
C ASN A 208 -22.57 5.33 -3.42
N PRO A 209 -22.33 4.32 -2.55
CA PRO A 209 -22.32 2.94 -2.98
C PRO A 209 -23.69 2.56 -3.56
N THR A 210 -23.72 1.98 -4.75
CA THR A 210 -24.95 1.44 -5.34
C THR A 210 -25.08 -0.03 -4.96
N VAL A 211 -26.16 -0.39 -4.25
CA VAL A 211 -26.40 -1.79 -3.85
C VAL A 211 -27.40 -2.43 -4.80
N ARG A 212 -27.08 -3.62 -5.28
CA ARG A 212 -27.98 -4.50 -6.04
C ARG A 212 -28.08 -5.84 -5.31
N ALA A 213 -29.24 -6.46 -5.37
CA ALA A 213 -29.44 -7.84 -4.92
C ALA A 213 -30.16 -8.63 -6.02
N SER A 214 -29.88 -9.92 -6.10
CA SER A 214 -30.61 -10.85 -6.98
C SER A 214 -32.04 -11.12 -6.46
N THR A 215 -32.30 -10.87 -5.18
CA THR A 215 -33.60 -11.05 -4.51
C THR A 215 -33.73 -10.09 -3.33
N SER A 216 -34.95 -9.66 -3.00
CA SER A 216 -35.28 -8.88 -1.80
C SER A 216 -36.68 -9.21 -1.30
N THR A 217 -36.92 -9.10 0.01
CA THR A 217 -38.27 -9.22 0.60
C THR A 217 -38.93 -7.84 0.70
N GLU A 218 -40.26 -7.82 0.76
CA GLU A 218 -41.02 -6.58 0.96
C GLU A 218 -40.57 -5.87 2.24
N GLY A 219 -40.45 -4.54 2.18
CA GLY A 219 -39.90 -3.72 3.27
C GLY A 219 -38.38 -3.77 3.44
N HIS A 220 -37.65 -4.58 2.66
CA HIS A 220 -36.20 -4.78 2.80
C HIS A 220 -35.47 -4.59 1.46
N PRO A 221 -35.43 -3.37 0.90
CA PRO A 221 -34.74 -3.11 -0.36
C PRO A 221 -33.22 -3.30 -0.20
N PRO A 222 -32.48 -3.62 -1.27
CA PRO A 222 -31.02 -3.86 -1.19
C PRO A 222 -30.23 -2.73 -0.52
N ALA A 223 -30.67 -1.48 -0.71
CA ALA A 223 -30.04 -0.31 -0.10
C ALA A 223 -30.13 -0.29 1.44
N ALA A 224 -31.04 -1.03 2.06
CA ALA A 224 -31.22 -1.08 3.51
C ALA A 224 -30.06 -1.79 4.26
N VAL A 225 -29.14 -2.44 3.54
CA VAL A 225 -27.87 -2.96 4.10
C VAL A 225 -26.89 -1.85 4.46
N LEU A 226 -26.99 -0.69 3.82
CA LEU A 226 -26.10 0.43 4.12
C LEU A 226 -26.52 1.06 5.44
N ASN A 227 -25.60 1.12 6.39
CA ASN A 227 -25.79 1.93 7.59
C ASN A 227 -25.76 3.41 7.18
N THR A 228 -26.90 4.09 7.27
CA THR A 228 -27.04 5.51 6.93
C THR A 228 -26.75 6.44 8.12
N ASP A 229 -26.38 5.91 9.29
CA ASP A 229 -26.11 6.71 10.48
C ASP A 229 -24.68 7.28 10.44
N PRO A 230 -24.49 8.60 10.34
CA PRO A 230 -23.17 9.21 10.42
C PRO A 230 -22.73 9.23 11.88
N ALA A 231 -21.75 8.39 12.22
CA ALA A 231 -21.00 8.50 13.49
C ALA A 231 -20.08 9.73 13.49
#